data_AF-A0A2D5H3G6-F1
#
_entry.id   AF-A0A2D5H3G6-F1
#
_cell.length_a   1.000
_cell.length_b   1.000
_cell.length_c   1.000
_cell.angle_alpha   90.00
_cell.angle_beta   90.00
_cell.angle_gamma   90.00
#
_symmetry.space_group_name_H-M   'P 1'
#
loop_
_entity.id
_entity.type
_entity.pdbx_description
1 polymer ?
#
loop_
_entity_poly.entity_id
_entity_poly.type
_entity_poly.pdbx_seq_one_letter_code
_entity_poly.pdbx_strand_id
1 'polypeptide(L)'
;MSKLITGFLLSTLFILYAWSCSDDYITYETRIIDAENKVPIYFWCDAMPHYDYENTWYPEFTYYVYQLEEGEYDAYFHAYLITDDSVTWSGTEEIFLEGGKKILGHYSGVNTAFIPGEYLQNTTPMAYVSVKYEN
;
A
#
# COMPACT_ATOMS: atom_id res chain seq x y z
N MET A 1 -11.76 47.74 -36.30
CA MET A 1 -12.76 47.02 -35.48
C MET A 1 -12.60 45.50 -35.51
N SER A 2 -12.27 44.86 -36.65
CA SER A 2 -12.13 43.40 -36.77
C SER A 2 -11.12 42.75 -35.79
N LYS A 3 -9.92 43.33 -35.58
CA LYS A 3 -8.87 42.73 -34.74
C LYS A 3 -9.17 42.73 -33.23
N LEU A 4 -9.98 43.68 -32.77
CA LEU A 4 -10.33 43.80 -31.34
C LEU A 4 -11.39 42.76 -30.96
N ILE A 5 -12.34 42.53 -31.88
CA ILE A 5 -13.41 41.54 -31.72
C ILE A 5 -12.83 40.12 -31.77
N THR A 6 -11.89 39.85 -32.68
CA THR A 6 -11.23 38.53 -32.75
C THR A 6 -10.39 38.24 -31.51
N GLY A 7 -9.69 39.25 -30.97
CA GLY A 7 -8.93 39.10 -29.71
C GLY A 7 -9.84 38.78 -28.53
N PHE A 8 -10.98 39.46 -28.41
CA PHE A 8 -11.96 39.20 -27.36
C PHE A 8 -12.59 37.81 -27.47
N LEU A 9 -12.91 37.37 -28.70
CA LEU A 9 -13.43 36.03 -28.96
C LEU A 9 -12.42 34.94 -28.60
N LEU A 10 -11.14 35.12 -28.95
CA LEU A 10 -10.09 34.14 -28.62
C LEU A 10 -9.85 34.03 -27.11
N SER A 11 -9.85 35.17 -26.41
CA SER A 11 -9.69 35.20 -24.95
C SER A 11 -10.87 34.52 -24.25
N THR A 12 -12.09 34.76 -24.73
CA THR A 12 -13.29 34.13 -24.15
C THR A 12 -13.26 32.62 -24.36
N LEU A 13 -12.85 32.16 -25.56
CA LEU A 13 -12.74 30.74 -25.87
C LEU A 13 -11.67 30.04 -25.01
N PHE A 14 -10.55 30.71 -24.74
CA PHE A 14 -9.49 30.17 -23.90
C PHE A 14 -9.91 30.03 -22.43
N ILE A 15 -10.68 31.00 -21.90
CA ILE A 15 -11.21 30.94 -20.53
C ILE A 15 -12.22 29.78 -20.41
N LEU A 16 -13.09 29.59 -21.41
CA LEU A 16 -14.04 28.49 -21.43
C LEU A 16 -13.34 27.12 -21.49
N TYR A 17 -12.26 27.00 -22.27
CA TYR A 17 -11.44 25.78 -22.32
C TYR A 17 -10.72 25.48 -21.00
N ALA A 18 -10.19 26.52 -20.34
CA ALA A 18 -9.55 26.36 -19.03
C ALA A 18 -10.56 25.93 -17.94
N TRP A 19 -11.83 26.35 -18.06
CA TRP A 19 -12.89 25.95 -17.12
C TRP A 19 -13.53 24.61 -17.45
N SER A 20 -13.40 24.09 -18.67
CA SER A 20 -13.90 22.75 -19.02
C SER A 20 -12.98 21.60 -18.59
N CYS A 21 -11.83 21.90 -17.98
CA CYS A 21 -10.88 20.94 -17.43
C CYS A 21 -11.05 20.75 -15.92
N SER A 22 -12.27 20.87 -15.37
CA SER A 22 -12.52 20.33 -14.02
C SER A 22 -12.66 18.81 -14.13
N ASP A 23 -11.70 18.13 -13.51
CA ASP A 23 -11.62 16.68 -13.43
C ASP A 23 -12.66 16.19 -12.41
N ASP A 24 -13.93 16.17 -12.83
CA ASP A 24 -15.08 15.85 -11.98
C ASP A 24 -15.28 14.34 -11.75
N TYR A 25 -14.28 13.50 -12.02
CA TYR A 25 -14.36 12.05 -11.82
C TYR A 25 -13.13 11.43 -11.15
N ILE A 26 -12.51 12.13 -10.19
CA ILE A 26 -11.71 11.43 -9.18
C ILE A 26 -12.42 11.49 -7.85
N THR A 27 -13.14 10.42 -7.55
CA THR A 27 -13.50 10.08 -6.17
C THR A 27 -12.20 9.70 -5.46
N TYR A 28 -11.47 10.69 -4.93
CA TYR A 28 -10.40 10.43 -4.00
C TYR A 28 -11.05 9.95 -2.69
N GLU A 29 -11.06 8.64 -2.47
CA GLU A 29 -11.29 8.09 -1.14
C GLU A 29 -10.06 8.42 -0.29
N THR A 30 -10.00 9.63 0.27
CA THR A 30 -8.95 10.03 1.22
C THR A 30 -9.24 9.37 2.57
N ARG A 31 -8.91 8.08 2.72
CA ARG A 31 -8.34 7.64 3.99
C ARG A 31 -6.90 8.13 3.99
N ILE A 32 -6.65 9.25 4.65
CA ILE A 32 -5.28 9.72 4.90
C ILE A 32 -4.62 8.65 5.77
N ILE A 33 -3.93 7.75 5.09
CA ILE A 33 -2.75 7.09 5.60
C ILE A 33 -1.82 8.22 6.02
N ASP A 34 -1.64 8.43 7.32
CA ASP A 34 -0.66 9.39 7.83
C ASP A 34 0.71 9.05 7.22
N ALA A 35 1.20 9.94 6.36
CA ALA A 35 2.42 9.76 5.59
C ALA A 35 3.67 9.97 6.45
N GLU A 36 3.54 10.57 7.64
CA GLU A 36 4.67 10.88 8.51
C GLU A 36 5.25 9.63 9.19
N ASN A 37 4.44 8.58 9.39
CA ASN A 37 4.78 7.44 10.23
C ASN A 37 4.95 6.10 9.49
N LYS A 38 4.95 6.12 8.14
CA LYS A 38 5.03 4.90 7.33
C LYS A 38 6.36 4.79 6.60
N VAL A 39 7.11 3.76 6.95
CA VAL A 39 8.44 3.49 6.38
C VAL A 39 8.27 2.84 5.00
N PRO A 40 9.03 3.28 3.97
CA PRO A 40 8.99 2.66 2.66
C PRO A 40 9.34 1.18 2.77
N ILE A 41 8.54 0.39 2.05
CA ILE A 41 8.61 -1.06 2.06
C ILE A 41 8.52 -1.57 0.63
N TYR A 42 9.41 -2.51 0.30
CA TYR A 42 9.24 -3.41 -0.84
C TYR A 42 8.91 -4.79 -0.28
N PHE A 43 7.86 -5.44 -0.78
CA PHE A 43 7.52 -6.79 -0.36
C PHE A 43 6.98 -7.60 -1.52
N TRP A 44 7.00 -8.92 -1.34
CA TRP A 44 6.19 -9.85 -2.10
C TRP A 44 5.62 -10.89 -1.15
N CYS A 45 4.63 -11.64 -1.63
CA CYS A 45 3.98 -12.69 -0.87
C CYS A 45 3.90 -13.95 -1.72
N ASP A 46 4.32 -15.07 -1.14
CA ASP A 46 4.20 -16.39 -1.73
C ASP A 46 3.12 -17.18 -0.99
N ALA A 47 2.43 -18.07 -1.73
CA ALA A 47 1.54 -19.05 -1.14
C ALA A 47 2.35 -20.32 -0.82
N MET A 48 2.56 -20.58 0.47
CA MET A 48 3.43 -21.65 0.93
C MET A 48 2.61 -22.87 1.38
N PRO A 49 3.05 -24.10 1.06
CA PRO A 49 2.35 -25.31 1.48
C PRO A 49 2.45 -25.48 2.99
N HIS A 50 1.34 -25.85 3.62
CA HIS A 50 1.30 -26.22 5.02
C HIS A 50 1.47 -27.74 5.17
N TYR A 51 2.62 -28.19 5.66
CA TYR A 51 2.91 -29.63 5.74
C TYR A 51 2.20 -30.33 6.91
N ASP A 52 1.86 -29.60 7.99
CA ASP A 52 1.18 -30.17 9.15
C ASP A 52 -0.36 -30.26 9.00
N TYR A 53 -0.94 -29.60 8.01
CA TYR A 53 -2.38 -29.62 7.73
C TYR A 53 -2.60 -30.11 6.30
N GLU A 54 -3.23 -31.28 6.16
CA GLU A 54 -3.39 -32.00 4.89
C GLU A 54 -3.83 -31.07 3.75
N ASN A 55 -2.93 -30.87 2.78
CA ASN A 55 -3.18 -30.16 1.54
C ASN A 55 -3.76 -28.75 1.77
N THR A 56 -3.12 -27.94 2.59
CA THR A 56 -3.47 -26.53 2.81
C THR A 56 -2.29 -25.61 2.54
N TRP A 57 -2.51 -24.30 2.53
CA TRP A 57 -1.48 -23.29 2.30
C TRP A 57 -1.61 -22.09 3.26
N TYR A 58 -0.54 -21.31 3.39
CA TYR A 58 -0.48 -20.07 4.15
C TYR A 58 0.30 -18.98 3.39
N PRO A 59 0.04 -17.69 3.64
CA PRO A 59 0.80 -16.62 3.02
C PRO A 59 2.15 -16.42 3.72
N GLU A 60 3.22 -16.32 2.95
CA GLU A 60 4.55 -15.94 3.43
C GLU A 60 4.97 -14.63 2.77
N PHE A 61 5.15 -13.60 3.59
CA PHE A 61 5.60 -12.29 3.14
C PHE A 61 7.10 -12.18 3.31
N THR A 62 7.81 -11.78 2.27
CA THR A 62 9.20 -11.35 2.37
C THR A 62 9.28 -9.86 2.09
N TYR A 63 9.98 -9.11 2.94
CA TYR A 63 10.02 -7.66 2.85
C TYR A 63 11.42 -7.07 3.03
N TYR A 64 11.63 -5.93 2.38
CA TYR A 64 12.72 -5.01 2.61
C TYR A 64 12.17 -3.68 3.13
N VAL A 65 12.69 -3.25 4.27
CA VAL A 65 12.32 -1.98 4.91
C VAL A 65 13.57 -1.14 5.05
N TYR A 66 13.45 0.17 4.84
CA TYR A 66 14.55 1.10 4.96
C TYR A 66 14.10 2.37 5.66
N GLN A 67 14.66 2.65 6.84
CA GLN A 67 14.41 3.88 7.57
C GLN A 67 15.48 4.92 7.22
N LEU A 68 15.04 6.09 6.76
CA LEU A 68 15.92 7.18 6.34
C LEU A 68 16.52 7.94 7.52
N GLU A 69 15.72 8.15 8.57
CA GLU A 69 16.11 8.92 9.74
C GLU A 69 17.03 8.10 10.64
N GLU A 70 18.08 8.74 11.16
CA GLU A 70 19.00 8.12 12.12
C GLU A 70 18.29 7.85 13.45
N GLY A 71 18.41 6.61 13.95
CA GLY A 71 17.80 6.20 15.21
C GLY A 71 17.52 4.70 15.27
N GLU A 72 17.09 4.24 16.44
CA GLU A 72 16.52 2.91 16.63
C GLU A 72 15.02 3.07 16.85
N TYR A 73 14.22 2.26 16.15
CA TYR A 73 12.78 2.41 16.13
C TYR A 73 12.09 1.07 16.36
N ASP A 74 11.21 1.03 17.35
CA ASP A 74 10.22 -0.04 17.47
C ASP A 74 9.18 0.15 16.37
N ALA A 75 9.02 -0.86 15.53
CA ALA A 75 8.10 -0.82 14.41
C ALA A 75 7.28 -2.11 14.31
N TYR A 76 6.24 -2.04 13.49
CA TYR A 76 5.33 -3.14 13.27
C TYR A 76 5.16 -3.35 11.77
N PHE A 77 5.40 -4.57 11.32
CA PHE A 77 5.06 -5.03 9.99
C PHE A 77 3.61 -5.50 9.99
N HIS A 78 2.79 -4.94 9.12
CA HIS A 78 1.39 -5.32 8.96
C HIS A 78 1.21 -5.97 7.59
N ALA A 79 0.60 -7.14 7.57
CA ALA A 79 0.34 -7.92 6.37
C ALA A 79 -1.15 -8.19 6.21
N TYR A 80 -1.63 -8.16 4.98
CA TYR A 80 -3.03 -8.38 4.63
C TYR A 80 -3.14 -9.18 3.35
N LEU A 81 -4.17 -10.02 3.28
CA LEU A 81 -4.71 -10.51 2.01
C LEU A 81 -6.05 -9.82 1.78
N ILE A 82 -6.15 -9.12 0.66
CA ILE A 82 -7.42 -8.53 0.21
C ILE A 82 -7.94 -9.40 -0.92
N THR A 83 -9.10 -10.01 -0.74
CA THR A 83 -9.78 -10.76 -1.80
C THR A 83 -11.03 -10.02 -2.21
N ASP A 84 -11.19 -9.86 -3.52
CA ASP A 84 -12.17 -8.98 -4.14
C ASP A 84 -11.97 -7.55 -3.63
N ASP A 85 -12.72 -7.11 -2.62
CA ASP A 85 -12.61 -5.78 -2.01
C ASP A 85 -12.57 -5.82 -0.47
N SER A 86 -12.26 -6.98 0.12
CA SER A 86 -12.30 -7.17 1.57
C SER A 86 -11.05 -7.83 2.12
N VAL A 87 -10.66 -7.42 3.33
CA VAL A 87 -9.58 -8.08 4.07
C VAL A 87 -10.06 -9.46 4.49
N THR A 88 -9.49 -10.51 3.92
CA THR A 88 -9.79 -11.91 4.26
C THR A 88 -8.81 -12.46 5.28
N TRP A 89 -7.63 -11.88 5.36
CA TRP A 89 -6.62 -12.23 6.34
C TRP A 89 -5.77 -11.03 6.71
N SER A 90 -5.32 -10.99 7.96
CA SER A 90 -4.37 -9.99 8.44
C SER A 90 -3.45 -10.58 9.49
N GLY A 91 -2.22 -10.09 9.53
CA GLY A 91 -1.28 -10.39 10.57
C GLY A 91 -0.35 -9.21 10.87
N THR A 92 0.27 -9.24 12.03
CA THR A 92 1.20 -8.21 12.49
C THR A 92 2.39 -8.86 13.19
N GLU A 93 3.57 -8.30 12.96
CA GLU A 93 4.84 -8.70 13.60
C GLU A 93 5.58 -7.46 14.10
N GLU A 94 6.17 -7.57 15.28
CA GLU A 94 7.11 -6.58 15.81
C GLU A 94 8.45 -6.69 15.09
N ILE A 95 8.96 -5.56 14.61
CA ILE A 95 10.25 -5.46 13.93
C ILE A 95 11.06 -4.31 14.51
N PHE A 96 12.38 -4.43 14.47
CA PHE A 96 13.28 -3.37 14.92
C PHE A 96 13.94 -2.73 13.70
N LEU A 97 13.83 -1.40 13.59
CA LEU A 97 14.45 -0.65 12.51
C LEU A 97 15.63 0.17 13.01
N GLU A 98 16.71 0.19 12.22
CA GLU A 98 17.86 1.05 12.44
C GLU A 98 17.99 2.01 11.25
N GLY A 99 18.09 3.30 11.56
CA GLY A 99 18.28 4.36 10.60
C GLY A 99 19.47 4.15 9.68
N GLY A 100 19.28 4.39 8.39
CA GLY A 100 20.31 4.23 7.39
C GLY A 100 20.63 2.78 7.01
N LYS A 101 19.91 1.78 7.54
CA LYS A 101 20.09 0.36 7.21
C LYS A 101 18.87 -0.25 6.54
N LYS A 102 19.13 -1.06 5.52
CA LYS A 102 18.11 -1.90 4.88
C LYS A 102 17.95 -3.18 5.69
N ILE A 103 16.72 -3.51 6.04
CA ILE A 103 16.38 -4.70 6.81
C ILE A 103 15.59 -5.64 5.90
N LEU A 104 16.01 -6.91 5.88
CA LEU A 104 15.29 -8.01 5.25
C LEU A 104 14.60 -8.81 6.35
N GLY A 105 13.30 -9.04 6.22
CA GLY A 105 12.53 -9.87 7.13
C GLY A 105 11.53 -10.75 6.38
N HIS A 106 10.99 -11.71 7.12
CA HIS A 106 10.00 -12.65 6.63
C HIS A 106 8.89 -12.75 7.68
N TYR A 107 7.64 -12.63 7.25
CA TYR A 107 6.47 -12.83 8.09
C TYR A 107 5.64 -13.98 7.56
N SER A 108 5.45 -15.00 8.39
CA SER A 108 4.74 -16.21 8.01
C SER A 108 3.37 -16.27 8.68
N GLY A 109 2.34 -16.40 7.85
CA GLY A 109 0.98 -16.71 8.28
C GLY A 109 0.77 -18.17 8.66
N VAL A 110 1.81 -18.93 9.03
CA VAL A 110 1.79 -20.39 9.29
C VAL A 110 0.69 -20.84 10.24
N ASN A 111 0.20 -19.99 11.14
CA ASN A 111 -0.93 -20.33 12.00
C ASN A 111 -2.29 -20.36 11.27
N THR A 112 -2.29 -20.16 9.96
CA THR A 112 -3.46 -20.16 9.06
C THR A 112 -3.33 -21.33 8.10
N ALA A 113 -4.45 -21.98 7.78
CA ALA A 113 -4.49 -23.10 6.86
C ALA A 113 -5.66 -22.91 5.88
N PHE A 114 -5.38 -22.30 4.73
CA PHE A 114 -6.35 -22.14 3.65
C PHE A 114 -6.40 -23.39 2.79
N ILE A 115 -7.59 -23.80 2.34
CA ILE A 115 -7.68 -24.94 1.42
C ILE A 115 -7.13 -24.54 0.03
N PRO A 116 -6.71 -25.50 -0.81
CA PRO A 116 -6.12 -25.18 -2.11
C PRO A 116 -7.12 -24.46 -2.99
N GLY A 117 -6.69 -23.32 -3.56
CA GLY A 117 -7.53 -22.49 -4.41
C GLY A 117 -8.38 -21.45 -3.66
N GLU A 118 -8.56 -21.60 -2.35
CA GLU A 118 -9.20 -20.58 -1.50
C GLU A 118 -8.26 -19.37 -1.40
N TYR A 119 -8.78 -18.17 -1.65
CA TYR A 119 -8.04 -16.90 -1.61
C TYR A 119 -6.71 -16.87 -2.39
N LEU A 120 -6.60 -17.66 -3.46
CA LEU A 120 -5.49 -17.55 -4.43
C LEU A 120 -5.88 -16.72 -5.65
N GLN A 121 -7.15 -16.81 -6.06
CA GLN A 121 -7.69 -16.03 -7.19
C GLN A 121 -8.21 -14.70 -6.68
N ASN A 122 -7.89 -13.62 -7.40
CA ASN A 122 -8.28 -12.24 -7.06
C ASN A 122 -7.82 -11.76 -5.68
N THR A 123 -6.81 -12.39 -5.11
CA THR A 123 -6.23 -11.97 -3.84
C THR A 123 -5.00 -11.11 -4.08
N THR A 124 -5.02 -9.91 -3.52
CA THR A 124 -3.92 -8.96 -3.56
C THR A 124 -3.25 -8.92 -2.19
N PRO A 125 -1.99 -9.33 -2.07
CA PRO A 125 -1.25 -9.15 -0.83
C PRO A 125 -0.94 -7.66 -0.63
N MET A 126 -1.15 -7.15 0.57
CA MET A 126 -0.81 -5.78 0.95
C MET A 126 0.01 -5.79 2.24
N ALA A 127 0.97 -4.88 2.35
CA ALA A 127 1.71 -4.69 3.57
C ALA A 127 2.08 -3.22 3.78
N TYR A 128 2.23 -2.83 5.05
CA TYR A 128 2.85 -1.57 5.43
C TYR A 128 3.60 -1.70 6.74
N VAL A 129 4.49 -0.75 7.01
CA VAL A 129 5.21 -0.66 8.27
C VAL A 129 4.78 0.61 9.00
N SER A 130 4.53 0.49 10.30
CA SER A 130 4.31 1.63 11.20
C SER A 130 5.40 1.70 12.24
N VAL A 131 5.92 2.89 12.51
CA VAL A 131 6.89 3.15 13.57
C VAL A 131 6.19 3.72 14.79
N LYS A 132 6.60 3.29 15.98
CA LYS A 132 6.21 3.91 17.24
C LYS A 132 7.30 4.89 17.65
N TYR A 133 7.01 6.18 17.53
CA TYR A 133 7.89 7.22 18.05
C TYR A 133 7.68 7.35 19.57
N GLU A 134 8.76 7.33 20.34
CA GLU A 134 8.70 7.75 21.74
C GLU A 134 8.47 9.28 21.76
N ASN A 135 7.34 9.70 22.33
CA ASN A 135 7.02 11.12 22.54
C ASN A 135 7.86 11.74 23.66
#